data_AF-A0A0A2T5Z8-F1
#
_entry.id   AF-A0A0A2T5Z8-F1
#
_cell.length_a   1.000
_cell.length_b   1.000
_cell.length_c   1.000
_cell.angle_alpha   90.00
_cell.angle_beta   90.00
_cell.angle_gamma   90.00
#
_symmetry.space_group_name_H-M   'P 1'
#
loop_
_entity.id
_entity.type
_entity.pdbx_description
1 polymer ?
#
loop_
_entity_poly.entity_id
_entity_poly.type
_entity_poly.pdbx_seq_one_letter_code
_entity_poly.pdbx_strand_id
1 'polypeptide(L)' 'MENMTKELKAKIEDYKRFILTLIILSFYFYIGTLITTYIHPNKFNSVLLMLTGASIVASMIFVVKWKKFNKQYQEQQQE' A
#
# COMPACT_ATOMS: atom_id res chain seq x y z
N MET A 1 -0.04 -17.25 25.06
CA MET A 1 -1.06 -16.30 24.58
C MET A 1 -0.47 -14.91 24.35
N GLU A 2 0.31 -14.35 25.27
CA GLU A 2 0.94 -13.00 25.13
C GLU A 2 1.83 -12.81 23.87
N ASN A 3 2.61 -13.82 23.48
CA ASN A 3 3.51 -13.73 22.32
C ASN A 3 2.77 -13.63 20.99
N MET A 4 1.63 -14.32 20.85
CA MET A 4 0.82 -14.33 19.63
C MET A 4 0.19 -12.95 19.37
N THR A 5 -0.22 -12.27 20.43
CA THR A 5 -0.75 -10.90 20.40
C THR A 5 0.33 -9.88 20.04
N LYS A 6 1.58 -10.06 20.52
CA LYS A 6 2.72 -9.21 20.15
C LYS A 6 3.10 -9.35 18.68
N GLU A 7 3.17 -10.57 18.16
CA GLU A 7 3.47 -10.83 16.74
C GLU A 7 2.37 -10.29 15.81
N LEU A 8 1.10 -10.44 16.19
CA LEU A 8 -0.01 -9.96 15.38
C LEU A 8 -0.03 -8.42 15.30
N LYS A 9 0.31 -7.73 16.41
CA LYS A 9 0.46 -6.26 16.43
C LYS A 9 1.62 -5.79 15.55
N ALA A 10 2.78 -6.45 15.63
CA ALA A 10 3.94 -6.13 14.78
C ALA A 10 3.58 -6.29 13.29
N LYS A 11 2.89 -7.37 12.94
CA LYS A 11 2.42 -7.62 11.58
C LYS A 11 1.47 -6.52 11.08
N ILE A 12 0.51 -6.09 11.90
CA ILE A 12 -0.42 -5.00 11.57
C ILE A 12 0.34 -3.69 11.31
N GLU A 13 1.40 -3.41 12.07
CA GLU A 13 2.22 -2.23 11.88
C GLU A 13 3.04 -2.29 10.58
N ASP A 14 3.59 -3.46 10.23
CA ASP A 14 4.27 -3.67 8.96
C ASP A 14 3.33 -3.47 7.76
N TYR A 15 2.10 -3.99 7.83
CA TYR A 15 1.08 -3.76 6.80
C TYR A 15 0.80 -2.27 6.62
N LYS A 16 0.71 -1.50 7.72
CA LYS A 16 0.52 -0.05 7.67
C LYS A 16 1.70 0.65 6.99
N ARG A 17 2.94 0.28 7.35
CA ARG A 17 4.15 0.84 6.73
C ARG A 17 4.20 0.53 5.23
N PHE A 18 3.85 -0.70 4.84
CA PHE A 18 3.84 -1.12 3.44
C PHE A 18 2.81 -0.34 2.60
N ILE A 19 1.61 -0.13 3.14
CA ILE A 19 0.57 0.69 2.50
C ILE A 19 1.09 2.13 2.29
N LEU A 20 1.72 2.73 3.30
CA LEU A 20 2.27 4.07 3.20
C LEU A 20 3.33 4.15 2.08
N THR A 21 4.25 3.17 2.04
CA THR A 21 5.28 3.09 1.00
C THR A 21 4.67 2.96 -0.40
N LEU A 22 3.66 2.11 -0.57
CA LEU A 22 2.99 1.95 -1.87
C LEU A 22 2.25 3.22 -2.31
N ILE A 23 1.65 3.97 -1.38
CA ILE A 23 1.02 5.26 -1.68
C ILE A 23 2.08 6.27 -2.15
N ILE A 24 3.20 6.40 -1.42
CA ILE A 24 4.31 7.29 -1.80
C ILE A 24 4.87 6.89 -3.17
N LEU A 25 5.04 5.60 -3.42
CA LEU A 25 5.50 5.08 -4.70
C LEU A 25 4.53 5.41 -5.84
N SER A 26 3.21 5.30 -5.58
CA SER A 26 2.17 5.67 -6.53
C SER A 26 2.25 7.16 -6.90
N PHE A 27 2.46 8.03 -5.92
CA PHE A 27 2.69 9.47 -6.15
C PHE A 27 3.92 9.70 -7.02
N TYR A 28 5.01 8.98 -6.76
CA TYR A 28 6.25 9.13 -7.54
C TYR A 28 6.04 8.73 -9.02
N PHE A 29 5.36 7.61 -9.27
CA PHE A 29 5.00 7.21 -10.64
C PHE A 29 4.04 8.20 -11.32
N TYR A 30 3.10 8.77 -10.57
CA TYR A 30 2.18 9.79 -11.11
C TYR A 30 2.93 11.06 -11.52
N ILE A 31 3.85 11.54 -10.70
CA ILE A 31 4.72 12.68 -11.05
C ILE A 31 5.56 12.34 -12.29
N GLY A 32 6.14 11.14 -12.36
CA GLY A 32 6.86 10.68 -13.55
C GLY A 32 5.98 10.63 -14.81
N THR A 33 4.71 10.26 -14.67
CA THR A 33 3.70 10.33 -15.75
C THR A 33 3.50 11.77 -16.22
N LEU A 34 3.34 12.73 -15.31
CA LEU A 34 3.20 14.14 -15.66
C LEU A 34 4.44 14.67 -16.39
N ILE A 35 5.65 14.34 -15.91
CA ILE A 35 6.91 14.75 -16.55
C ILE A 35 7.00 14.18 -17.96
N THR A 36 6.76 12.87 -18.12
CA THR A 36 6.85 12.19 -19.43
C THR A 36 5.70 12.49 -20.38
N THR A 37 4.62 13.11 -19.90
CA THR A 37 3.51 13.57 -20.76
C THR A 37 3.71 15.01 -21.21
N TYR A 38 4.05 15.92 -20.28
CA TYR A 38 3.98 17.36 -20.51
C TYR A 38 5.33 18.04 -20.67
N ILE A 39 6.39 17.53 -20.03
CA ILE A 39 7.72 18.16 -20.03
C ILE A 39 8.64 17.49 -21.06
N HIS A 40 8.68 16.16 -21.07
CA HIS A 40 9.53 15.39 -21.96
C HIS A 40 8.72 14.24 -22.58
N PRO A 41 7.89 14.54 -23.60
CA PRO A 41 6.99 13.56 -24.20
C PRO A 41 7.74 12.32 -24.65
N ASN A 42 7.49 11.21 -23.95
CA ASN A 42 8.17 9.94 -24.17
C ASN A 42 7.15 8.79 -24.22
N LYS A 43 7.47 7.76 -25.00
CA LYS A 43 6.62 6.57 -25.19
C LYS A 43 6.39 5.78 -23.89
N PHE A 44 7.18 6.01 -22.86
CA PHE A 44 7.06 5.34 -21.56
C PHE A 44 5.95 5.91 -20.66
N ASN A 45 5.29 7.01 -21.04
CA ASN A 45 4.17 7.58 -20.29
C ASN A 45 3.10 6.53 -19.91
N SER A 46 2.67 5.72 -20.88
CA SER A 46 1.65 4.69 -20.65
C SER A 46 2.09 3.62 -19.64
N VAL A 47 3.40 3.31 -19.58
CA VAL A 47 3.96 2.35 -18.62
C VAL A 47 3.96 2.93 -17.21
N LEU A 48 4.37 4.19 -17.06
CA LEU A 48 4.34 4.90 -15.77
C LEU A 48 2.91 5.03 -15.23
N LEU A 49 1.95 5.38 -16.08
CA LEU A 49 0.54 5.44 -15.71
C LEU A 49 -0.01 4.07 -15.27
N MET A 50 0.35 3.00 -16.00
CA MET A 50 -0.02 1.63 -15.63
C MET A 50 0.59 1.22 -14.28
N LEU A 51 1.84 1.59 -14.02
CA LEU A 51 2.52 1.34 -12.74
C LEU A 51 1.87 2.10 -11.59
N THR A 52 1.47 3.37 -11.79
CA THR A 52 0.68 4.13 -10.81
C THR A 52 -0.64 3.41 -10.50
N GLY A 53 -1.37 2.97 -11.52
CA GLY A 53 -2.62 2.23 -11.35
C GLY A 53 -2.41 0.95 -10.56
N ALA A 54 -1.40 0.15 -10.92
CA ALA A 54 -1.06 -1.09 -10.26
C ALA A 54 -0.65 -0.89 -8.79
N SER A 55 0.13 0.15 -8.48
CA SER A 55 0.55 0.45 -7.11
C SER A 55 -0.61 0.93 -6.22
N ILE A 56 -1.56 1.67 -6.78
CA ILE A 56 -2.80 2.06 -6.10
C ILE A 56 -3.69 0.84 -5.81
N VAL A 57 -3.90 -0.02 -6.81
CA VAL A 57 -4.70 -1.24 -6.64
C VAL A 57 -4.06 -2.17 -5.61
N ALA A 58 -2.73 -2.34 -5.66
CA ALA A 58 -1.99 -3.10 -4.65
C ALA A 58 -2.21 -2.50 -3.26
N SER A 59 -2.08 -1.17 -3.11
CA SER A 59 -2.33 -0.47 -1.85
C SER A 59 -3.72 -0.77 -1.29
N MET A 60 -4.77 -0.73 -2.14
CA MET A 60 -6.13 -1.05 -1.74
C MET A 60 -6.28 -2.49 -1.24
N ILE A 61 -5.68 -3.46 -1.93
CA ILE A 61 -5.68 -4.87 -1.50
C ILE A 61 -5.03 -5.02 -0.13
N PHE A 62 -3.88 -4.36 0.08
CA PHE A 62 -3.19 -4.38 1.36
C PHE A 62 -4.00 -3.71 2.48
N VAL A 63 -4.75 -2.63 2.20
CA VAL A 63 -5.67 -1.99 3.16
C VAL A 63 -6.79 -2.92 3.58
N VAL A 64 -7.42 -3.63 2.65
CA VAL A 64 -8.50 -4.59 2.96
C VAL A 64 -7.95 -5.72 3.84
N LYS A 65 -6.76 -6.22 3.50
CA LYS A 65 -6.10 -7.29 4.27
C LYS A 65 -5.72 -6.81 5.69
N TRP A 66 -5.22 -5.58 5.81
CA TRP A 66 -4.94 -4.94 7.10
C TRP A 66 -6.20 -4.79 7.96
N LYS A 67 -7.32 -4.32 7.38
CA LYS A 67 -8.61 -4.24 8.10
C LYS A 67 -9.05 -5.59 8.65
N LYS A 68 -8.89 -6.67 7.87
CA LYS A 68 -9.24 -8.03 8.31
C LYS A 68 -8.40 -8.47 9.50
N PHE A 69 -7.08 -8.27 9.46
CA PHE A 69 -6.20 -8.62 10.57
C PHE A 69 -6.42 -7.77 11.81
N ASN A 70 -6.68 -6.47 11.64
CA ASN A 70 -6.98 -5.58 12.76
C ASN A 70 -8.31 -5.94 13.45
N LYS A 71 -9.31 -6.41 12.68
CA LYS A 71 -10.57 -6.90 13.25
C LYS A 71 -10.35 -8.17 14.09
N GLN A 72 -9.61 -9.15 13.57
CA GLN A 72 -9.28 -10.37 14.31
C GLN A 72 -8.48 -10.10 15.59
N TYR A 73 -7.58 -9.11 15.55
CA TYR A 73 -6.82 -8.69 16.73
C TYR A 73 -7.71 -8.10 17.84
N GLN A 74 -8.73 -7.32 17.47
CA GLN A 74 -9.67 -6.71 18.42
C GLN A 74 -10.59 -7.77 19.06
N GLU A 75 -11.04 -8.75 18.27
CA GLU A 75 -11.87 -9.86 18.76
C GLU A 75 -11.12 -10.73 19.78
N GLN A 76 -9.83 -11.01 19.56
CA GLN A 76 -8.98 -11.79 20.48
C GLN A 76 -8.55 -11.07 21.76
N GLN A 77 -8.75 -9.74 21.84
CA GLN A 77 -8.47 -8.95 23.05
C GLN A 77 -9.72 -8.82 23.95
N GLN A 78 -10.89 -9.25 23.47
CA GLN A 78 -12.16 -9.19 24.21
C GLN A 78 -12.58 -10.53 24.83
N GLU A 79 -11.88 -11.63 24.51
CA GLU A 79 -11.99 -12.95 25.16
C GLU A 79 -10.91 -13.12 26.25
#